data_AF-A0A974S901-F1
#
_entry.id   AF-A0A974S901-F1
#
_cell.length_a   1.000
_cell.length_b   1.000
_cell.length_c   1.000
_cell.angle_alpha   90.00
_cell.angle_beta   90.00
_cell.angle_gamma   90.00
#
_symmetry.space_group_name_H-M   'P 1'
#
loop_
_entity.id
_entity.type
_entity.pdbx_description
1 polymer ?
#
loop_
_entity_poly.entity_id
_entity_poly.type
_entity_poly.pdbx_seq_one_letter_code
_entity_poly.pdbx_strand_id
1 'polypeptide(L)' 'MAQGKIKTIGLSEVSADTLRRAHAVHPITALQTEYSPGPAIRRSRCCRPARIWA' A
#
# COMPACT_ATOMS: atom_id res chain seq x y z
N MET A 1 -7.57 11.69 -12.10
CA MET A 1 -8.56 12.01 -11.05
C MET A 1 -8.88 13.50 -11.14
N ALA A 2 -10.11 13.93 -11.48
CA ALA A 2 -10.38 15.34 -11.84
C ALA A 2 -11.55 16.03 -11.08
N GLN A 3 -12.27 15.33 -10.19
CA GLN A 3 -13.48 15.88 -9.54
C GLN A 3 -13.27 16.43 -8.12
N GLY A 4 -12.04 16.52 -7.60
CA GLY A 4 -11.76 17.13 -6.29
C GLY A 4 -12.35 16.42 -5.06
N LYS A 5 -13.04 15.30 -5.24
CA LYS A 5 -13.76 14.56 -4.18
C LYS A 5 -12.83 13.73 -3.29
N ILE A 6 -11.61 13.43 -3.74
CA ILE A 6 -10.69 12.49 -3.10
C ILE A 6 -9.34 13.18 -2.89
N LYS A 7 -8.85 13.18 -1.64
CA LYS A 7 -7.54 13.75 -1.26
C LYS A 7 -6.38 12.80 -1.57
N THR A 8 -6.56 11.51 -1.30
CA THR A 8 -5.53 10.48 -1.45
C THR A 8 -6.14 9.14 -1.85
N ILE A 9 -5.32 8.27 -2.44
CA ILE A 9 -5.71 6.93 -2.85
C ILE A 9 -4.79 5.89 -2.23
N GLY A 10 -5.37 4.72 -1.93
CA GLY A 10 -4.69 3.57 -1.37
C GLY A 10 -5.09 2.28 -2.07
N LEU A 11 -4.34 1.22 -1.83
CA LEU A 11 -4.60 -0.12 -2.34
C LEU A 11 -4.64 -1.13 -1.19
N SER A 12 -5.33 -2.25 -1.40
CA SER A 12 -5.46 -3.35 -0.44
C SER A 12 -4.96 -4.65 -1.06
N GLU A 13 -4.13 -5.39 -0.33
CA GLU A 13 -3.69 -6.75 -0.67
C GLU A 13 -3.09 -6.91 -2.08
N VAL A 14 -2.39 -5.88 -2.56
CA VAL A 14 -1.72 -5.92 -3.88
C VAL A 14 -0.27 -6.37 -3.79
N SER A 15 0.22 -6.99 -4.86
CA SER A 15 1.64 -7.31 -5.00
C SER A 15 2.50 -6.04 -5.13
N ALA A 16 3.80 -6.16 -4.85
CA ALA A 16 4.74 -5.06 -4.99
C ALA A 16 4.82 -4.52 -6.43
N ASP A 17 4.70 -5.39 -7.43
CA ASP A 17 4.78 -4.99 -8.84
C ASP A 17 3.54 -4.22 -9.27
N THR A 18 2.35 -4.66 -8.81
CA THR A 18 1.10 -3.91 -9.02
C THR A 18 1.15 -2.55 -8.33
N LEU A 19 1.65 -2.49 -7.08
CA LEU A 19 1.81 -1.22 -6.36
C LEU A 19 2.71 -0.24 -7.13
N ARG A 20 3.87 -0.71 -7.63
CA ARG A 20 4.80 0.14 -8.39
C ARG A 20 4.19 0.67 -9.68
N ARG A 21 3.48 -0.19 -10.43
CA ARG A 21 2.79 0.20 -11.66
C ARG A 21 1.68 1.22 -11.37
N ALA A 22 0.88 0.99 -10.33
CA ALA A 22 -0.18 1.91 -9.92
C ALA A 22 0.40 3.27 -9.47
N HIS A 23 1.46 3.26 -8.67
CA HIS A 23 2.14 4.46 -8.19
C HIS A 23 2.77 5.29 -9.33
N ALA A 24 3.20 4.64 -10.41
CA ALA A 24 3.70 5.32 -11.61
C ALA A 24 2.60 6.08 -12.38
N VAL A 25 1.34 5.63 -12.29
CA VAL A 25 0.20 6.32 -12.91
C VAL A 25 -0.33 7.41 -11.99
N HIS A 26 -0.56 7.08 -10.72
CA HIS A 26 -1.06 8.00 -9.70
C HIS A 26 -0.39 7.74 -8.35
N PRO A 27 0.05 8.77 -7.62
CA PRO A 27 0.65 8.58 -6.30
C PRO A 27 -0.28 7.82 -5.34
N ILE A 28 0.11 6.60 -4.99
CA ILE A 28 -0.54 5.77 -3.96
C ILE A 28 0.11 6.07 -2.61
N THR A 29 -0.66 6.50 -1.62
CA THR A 29 -0.13 6.94 -0.31
C THR A 29 -0.39 5.95 0.82
N ALA A 30 -1.22 4.93 0.59
CA ALA A 30 -1.54 3.90 1.60
C ALA A 30 -1.59 2.51 0.95
N LEU A 31 -1.08 1.51 1.67
CA LEU A 31 -1.23 0.10 1.34
C LEU A 31 -1.73 -0.63 2.60
N GLN A 32 -2.92 -1.22 2.51
CA GLN A 32 -3.44 -2.10 3.53
C GLN A 32 -3.04 -3.54 3.19
N THR A 33 -2.46 -4.23 4.17
CA THR A 33 -2.09 -5.63 4.07
C THR A 33 -2.48 -6.33 5.36
N GLU A 34 -2.87 -7.59 5.25
CA GLU A 34 -3.07 -8.44 6.40
C GLU A 34 -1.75 -8.54 7.19
N TYR A 35 -1.84 -8.26 8.49
CA TYR A 35 -0.72 -8.37 9.40
C TYR A 35 -1.06 -9.34 10.52
N SER A 36 -0.42 -10.50 10.51
CA SER A 36 -0.59 -11.53 11.53
C SER A 36 0.73 -11.73 12.30
N PRO A 37 0.75 -11.54 13.62
CA PRO A 37 1.93 -11.78 14.46
C PRO A 37 2.11 -13.29 14.70
N GLY A 38 2.62 -14.00 13.70
CA GLY A 38 2.89 -15.44 13.78
C GLY A 38 4.19 -15.82 13.03
N PRO A 39 4.63 -17.09 13.11
CA PRO A 39 5.95 -17.52 12.61
C PRO A 39 6.14 -17.39 11.09
N ALA A 40 5.08 -17.05 10.33
CA ALA A 40 5.09 -16.93 8.87
C ALA A 40 4.95 -15.47 8.38
N ILE A 41 5.69 -14.53 8.98
CA ILE A 41 5.79 -13.16 8.43
C ILE A 41 6.49 -13.22 7.05
N ARG A 42 5.71 -13.39 5.97
CA ARG A 42 6.14 -13.19 4.59
C ARG A 42 5.81 -11.75 4.20
N ARG A 43 6.48 -10.79 4.84
CA ARG A 43 6.35 -9.37 4.46
C ARG A 43 6.70 -9.21 2.98
N SER A 44 5.79 -8.66 2.20
CA SER A 44 6.14 -8.08 0.90
C SER A 44 7.20 -7.01 1.15
N ARG A 45 8.41 -7.17 0.58
CA ARG A 45 9.56 -6.27 0.81
C ARG A 45 9.28 -4.79 0.49
N CYS A 46 8.16 -4.50 -0.19
CA CYS A 46 7.72 -3.16 -0.52
C CYS A 46 7.16 -2.40 0.70
N CYS A 47 6.58 -3.11 1.67
CA CYS A 47 6.15 -2.54 2.95
C CYS A 47 7.35 -2.52 3.91
N ARG A 48 8.33 -1.64 3.68
CA ARG A 48 9.18 -1.13 4.78
C ARG A 48 8.21 -0.72 5.90
N PRO A 49 8.49 -0.98 7.20
CA PRO A 49 7.54 -0.74 8.28
C PRO A 49 7.02 0.69 8.16
N ALA A 50 5.85 0.79 7.53
CA ALA A 50 5.22 2.05 7.29
C ALA A 50 4.83 2.50 8.68
N ARG A 51 5.22 3.72 9.00
CA ARG A 51 4.75 4.52 10.12
C ARG A 51 3.25 4.76 9.90
N ILE A 52 2.47 3.69 9.89
CA ILE A 52 1.04 3.63 9.56
C ILE A 52 0.21 3.54 10.86
N TRP A 53 0.91 3.47 12.01
CA TRP A 53 0.37 3.44 13.37
C TRP A 53 1.22 4.32 14.32
N ALA A 54 1.52 5.56 13.92
CA ALA A 54 2.01 6.60 14.82
C ALA A 54 1.30 7.93 14.51
#